data_AF-D8QMI9-F1
#
_entry.id   AF-D8QMI9-F1
#
_cell.length_a   1.000
_cell.length_b   1.000
_cell.length_c   1.000
_cell.angle_alpha   90.00
_cell.angle_beta   90.00
_cell.angle_gamma   90.00
#
_symmetry.space_group_name_H-M   'P 1'
#
loop_
_entity.id
_entity.type
_entity.pdbx_description
1 polymer ?
#
loop_
_entity_poly.entity_id
_entity_poly.type
_entity_poly.pdbx_seq_one_letter_code
_entity_poly.pdbx_strand_id
1 'polypeptide(L)'
;FLSLFFLAIVLLRANATVVITTPTNQSMPFSDMEAGFAPRVPQAGILGLLYRGNPLDACDPLKTGPALDQSPFSSFVLVKRGACRFETKVRNAQDAGFSAVIVYNDEDGRDLVIMSGDSYGIKIPAVFVSHAAGKVLWRYAGNPQTRCFIFPTLDYPAWSVMAVAFISLLAVTAVLATFFFVRRHRLRRLGSRLLLPREPPGLTSSEVRSLPTFVYRRAGDGDDQADTCVICMEEYEDGQKLRVLPCRHAFHAACVDQWLVTRKPFCPVCKRDAHAKSEAPTASESTPLLT
;
A
#
# COMPACT_ATOMS: atom_id res chain seq x y z
N PHE A 1 12.09 8.62 -1.89
CA PHE A 1 13.33 7.82 -1.97
C PHE A 1 13.35 6.68 -0.95
N LEU A 2 13.18 6.93 0.36
CA LEU A 2 13.11 5.86 1.37
C LEU A 2 11.94 4.87 1.19
N SER A 3 10.74 5.32 0.78
CA SER A 3 9.60 4.41 0.56
C SER A 3 9.76 3.53 -0.69
N LEU A 4 10.36 4.06 -1.76
CA LEU A 4 10.71 3.29 -2.97
C LEU A 4 11.83 2.27 -2.69
N PHE A 5 12.76 2.61 -1.78
CA PHE A 5 13.81 1.71 -1.33
C PHE A 5 13.24 0.56 -0.47
N PHE A 6 12.32 0.86 0.45
CA PHE A 6 11.61 -0.17 1.22
C PHE A 6 10.70 -1.04 0.34
N LEU A 7 10.00 -0.45 -0.63
CA LEU A 7 9.21 -1.20 -1.61
C LEU A 7 10.10 -2.09 -2.49
N ALA A 8 11.28 -1.61 -2.90
CA ALA A 8 12.26 -2.42 -3.64
C ALA A 8 12.83 -3.57 -2.80
N ILE A 9 13.10 -3.37 -1.50
CA ILE A 9 13.54 -4.44 -0.59
C ILE A 9 12.45 -5.50 -0.38
N VAL A 10 11.18 -5.09 -0.30
CA VAL A 10 10.03 -6.02 -0.19
C VAL A 10 9.74 -6.72 -1.54
N LEU A 11 10.07 -6.08 -2.68
CA LEU A 11 9.89 -6.62 -4.03
C LEU A 11 11.12 -7.37 -4.57
N LEU A 12 12.27 -7.32 -3.89
CA LEU A 12 13.46 -8.13 -4.16
C LEU A 12 13.17 -9.58 -3.74
N ARG A 13 12.20 -10.19 -4.43
CA ARG A 13 11.92 -11.61 -4.45
C ARG A 13 13.09 -12.30 -5.14
N ALA A 14 14.08 -12.65 -4.35
CA ALA A 14 15.05 -13.67 -4.72
C ALA A 14 15.26 -14.59 -3.52
N ASN A 15 14.19 -15.21 -3.03
CA ASN A 15 14.32 -16.30 -2.08
C ASN A 15 14.67 -17.56 -2.88
N ALA A 16 15.93 -17.66 -3.28
CA ALA A 16 16.52 -18.93 -3.67
C ALA A 16 16.87 -19.70 -2.40
N THR A 17 16.27 -20.87 -2.21
CA THR A 17 16.29 -21.61 -0.93
C THR A 17 17.06 -22.94 -1.02
N VAL A 18 17.40 -23.45 -2.22
CA VAL A 18 18.34 -24.57 -2.39
C VAL A 18 19.72 -24.06 -2.81
N VAL A 19 20.76 -24.44 -2.08
CA VAL A 19 22.16 -24.08 -2.39
C VAL A 19 23.02 -25.34 -2.43
N ILE A 20 23.81 -25.48 -3.48
CA ILE A 20 24.89 -26.49 -3.50
C ILE A 20 26.24 -25.81 -3.29
N THR A 21 27.10 -26.44 -2.51
CA THR A 21 28.50 -26.05 -2.35
C THR A 21 29.38 -27.14 -2.97
N THR A 22 30.12 -26.76 -4.01
CA THR A 22 31.01 -27.67 -4.74
C THR A 22 32.27 -28.01 -3.93
N PRO A 23 33.06 -29.02 -4.37
CA PRO A 23 34.36 -29.32 -3.74
C PRO A 23 35.37 -28.17 -3.80
N THR A 24 35.18 -27.23 -4.74
CA THR A 24 35.99 -26.02 -4.88
C THR A 24 35.49 -24.85 -4.03
N ASN A 25 34.61 -25.10 -3.05
CA ASN A 25 33.96 -24.10 -2.19
C ASN A 25 33.17 -23.02 -2.98
N GLN A 26 32.70 -23.35 -4.18
CA GLN A 26 31.80 -22.47 -4.93
C GLN A 26 30.36 -22.80 -4.53
N SER A 27 29.61 -21.80 -4.08
CA SER A 27 28.19 -21.92 -3.80
C SER A 27 27.36 -21.52 -5.02
N MET A 28 26.32 -22.31 -5.31
CA MET A 28 25.36 -22.04 -6.38
C MET A 28 23.94 -22.09 -5.81
N PRO A 29 23.24 -20.96 -5.76
CA PRO A 29 21.85 -20.90 -5.30
C PRO A 29 20.87 -21.20 -6.45
N PHE A 30 19.74 -21.82 -6.10
CA PHE A 30 18.63 -22.10 -7.00
C PHE A 30 17.30 -21.71 -6.35
N SER A 31 16.44 -21.07 -7.13
CA SER A 31 15.06 -20.81 -6.74
C SER A 31 14.27 -22.11 -6.66
N ASP A 32 13.53 -22.24 -5.57
CA ASP A 32 12.64 -23.37 -5.32
C ASP A 32 11.35 -22.95 -4.64
N MET A 33 10.44 -23.91 -4.51
CA MET A 33 9.15 -23.73 -3.84
C MET A 33 8.80 -24.98 -3.02
N GLU A 34 8.54 -24.80 -1.73
CA GLU A 34 8.13 -25.88 -0.82
C GLU A 34 6.78 -26.49 -1.24
N ALA A 35 6.64 -27.81 -1.09
CA ALA A 35 5.35 -28.50 -1.27
C ALA A 35 4.37 -28.12 -0.16
N GLY A 36 3.17 -27.68 -0.52
CA GLY A 36 2.14 -27.32 0.46
C GLY A 36 1.61 -28.51 1.28
N PHE A 37 1.84 -29.74 0.81
CA PHE A 37 1.44 -30.97 1.50
C PHE A 37 2.54 -31.60 2.35
N ALA A 38 3.78 -31.13 2.22
CA ALA A 38 4.91 -31.64 2.99
C ALA A 38 5.18 -30.74 4.21
N PRO A 39 5.83 -31.26 5.26
CA PRO A 39 6.31 -30.42 6.36
C PRO A 39 7.24 -29.31 5.86
N ARG A 40 7.14 -28.15 6.52
CA ARG A 40 8.00 -27.00 6.27
C ARG A 40 9.46 -27.33 6.58
N VAL A 41 10.37 -26.72 5.83
CA VAL A 41 11.80 -26.81 6.12
C VAL A 41 12.06 -26.12 7.48
N PRO A 42 12.85 -26.73 8.39
CA PRO A 42 13.19 -26.13 9.68
C PRO A 42 13.83 -24.74 9.53
N GLN A 43 13.65 -23.87 10.52
CA GLN A 43 14.21 -22.50 10.49
C GLN A 43 15.73 -22.46 10.36
N ALA A 44 16.44 -23.47 10.89
CA ALA A 44 17.88 -23.61 10.75
C ALA A 44 18.32 -24.08 9.34
N GLY A 45 17.37 -24.50 8.49
CA GLY A 45 17.62 -25.20 7.24
C GLY A 45 18.08 -26.65 7.45
N ILE A 46 18.34 -27.35 6.35
CA ILE A 46 18.77 -28.75 6.35
C ILE A 46 20.00 -28.88 5.46
N LEU A 47 21.08 -29.41 6.04
CA LEU A 47 22.31 -29.75 5.33
C LEU A 47 22.35 -31.25 5.04
N GLY A 48 22.59 -31.60 3.78
CA GLY A 48 22.61 -32.97 3.34
C GLY A 48 23.46 -33.24 2.10
N LEU A 49 23.52 -34.52 1.76
CA LEU A 49 24.10 -35.05 0.53
C LEU A 49 22.98 -35.29 -0.48
N LEU A 50 23.20 -34.88 -1.72
CA LEU A 50 22.20 -35.04 -2.78
C LEU A 50 22.47 -36.32 -3.58
N TYR A 51 21.46 -37.17 -3.72
CA TYR A 51 21.48 -38.40 -4.50
C TYR A 51 20.50 -38.34 -5.67
N ARG A 52 20.75 -39.14 -6.70
CA ARG A 52 19.84 -39.28 -7.83
C ARG A 52 18.79 -40.34 -7.50
N GLY A 53 17.52 -40.05 -7.76
CA GLY A 53 16.47 -41.05 -7.69
C GLY A 53 16.73 -42.22 -8.65
N ASN A 54 16.46 -43.43 -8.20
CA ASN A 54 16.47 -44.64 -9.02
C ASN A 54 15.25 -45.51 -8.67
N PRO A 55 14.17 -45.49 -9.48
CA PRO A 55 14.03 -44.75 -10.73
C PRO A 55 13.97 -43.23 -10.55
N LEU A 56 14.35 -42.47 -11.59
CA LEU A 56 14.53 -41.02 -11.49
C LEU A 56 13.21 -40.26 -11.25
N ASP A 57 12.08 -40.81 -11.68
CA ASP A 57 10.76 -40.25 -11.45
C ASP A 57 10.17 -40.60 -10.08
N ALA A 58 10.76 -41.55 -9.34
CA ALA A 58 10.27 -42.01 -8.05
C ALA A 58 8.79 -42.45 -8.04
N CYS A 59 8.29 -42.97 -9.17
CA CYS A 59 6.91 -43.48 -9.24
C CYS A 59 6.79 -44.90 -8.68
N ASP A 60 7.87 -45.68 -8.79
CA ASP A 60 8.06 -46.94 -8.10
C ASP A 60 8.95 -46.78 -6.86
N PRO A 61 8.99 -47.78 -5.95
CA PRO A 61 9.88 -47.77 -4.80
C PRO A 61 11.33 -47.47 -5.20
N LEU A 62 11.90 -46.45 -4.57
CA LEU A 62 13.27 -46.03 -4.82
C LEU A 62 14.25 -47.03 -4.21
N LYS A 63 15.42 -47.20 -4.84
CA LYS A 63 16.55 -47.84 -4.17
C LYS A 63 16.87 -47.05 -2.89
N THR A 64 17.07 -47.78 -1.80
CA THR A 64 17.36 -47.20 -0.48
C THR A 64 18.51 -46.21 -0.56
N GLY A 65 18.34 -45.08 0.09
CA GLY A 65 19.41 -44.11 0.28
C GLY A 65 20.55 -44.72 1.10
N PRO A 66 21.76 -44.14 1.07
CA PRO A 66 22.82 -44.57 1.96
C PRO A 66 22.36 -44.41 3.41
N ALA A 67 22.62 -45.45 4.21
CA ALA A 67 22.25 -45.48 5.61
C ALA A 67 22.78 -44.23 6.32
N LEU A 68 21.91 -43.57 7.10
CA LEU A 68 22.26 -42.40 7.91
C LEU A 68 23.45 -42.68 8.84
N ASP A 69 23.69 -43.96 9.16
CA ASP A 69 24.78 -44.43 10.01
C ASP A 69 26.18 -44.22 9.40
N GLN A 70 26.27 -43.97 8.08
CA GLN A 70 27.55 -43.79 7.37
C GLN A 70 27.97 -42.32 7.24
N SER A 71 27.09 -41.37 7.55
CA SER A 71 27.35 -39.95 7.34
C SER A 71 26.63 -39.07 8.36
N PRO A 72 27.28 -38.04 8.94
CA PRO A 72 26.60 -37.10 9.84
C PRO A 72 25.60 -36.18 9.11
N PHE A 73 25.49 -36.29 7.78
CA PHE A 73 24.65 -35.44 6.94
C PHE A 73 23.35 -36.15 6.57
N SER A 74 22.27 -35.37 6.42
CA SER A 74 21.01 -35.89 5.89
C SER A 74 21.16 -36.37 4.45
N SER A 75 20.34 -37.35 4.03
CA SER A 75 20.33 -37.84 2.65
C SER A 75 19.15 -37.23 1.90
N PHE A 76 19.41 -36.50 0.82
CA PHE A 76 18.38 -35.91 -0.04
C PHE A 76 18.31 -36.64 -1.37
N VAL A 77 17.13 -36.70 -1.98
CA VAL A 77 16.96 -37.28 -3.31
C VAL A 77 16.44 -36.27 -4.32
N LEU A 78 17.07 -36.24 -5.49
CA LEU A 78 16.65 -35.48 -6.67
C LEU A 78 15.79 -36.38 -7.56
N VAL A 79 14.55 -35.95 -7.81
CA VAL A 79 13.57 -36.70 -8.61
C VAL A 79 12.98 -35.83 -9.72
N LYS A 80 12.65 -36.42 -10.87
CA LYS A 80 12.07 -35.74 -12.02
C LYS A 80 10.54 -35.66 -11.91
N ARG A 81 9.96 -34.52 -12.30
CA ARG A 81 8.51 -34.37 -12.50
C ARG A 81 7.99 -35.28 -13.63
N GLY A 82 6.73 -35.70 -13.51
CA GLY A 82 6.03 -36.52 -14.52
C GLY A 82 5.66 -37.92 -14.02
N ALA A 83 4.93 -38.68 -14.85
CA ALA A 83 4.46 -40.07 -14.64
C ALA A 83 3.48 -40.32 -13.47
N CYS A 84 3.69 -39.72 -12.30
CA CYS A 84 2.85 -39.88 -11.11
C CYS A 84 2.73 -38.56 -10.32
N ARG A 85 1.85 -38.55 -9.33
CA ARG A 85 1.58 -37.37 -8.49
C ARG A 85 2.74 -37.05 -7.55
N PHE A 86 2.83 -35.79 -7.10
CA PHE A 86 3.94 -35.33 -6.26
C PHE A 86 3.99 -36.04 -4.90
N GLU A 87 2.84 -36.25 -4.25
CA GLU A 87 2.77 -36.94 -2.96
C GLU A 87 3.27 -38.40 -3.06
N THR A 88 3.08 -39.05 -4.21
CA THR A 88 3.58 -40.42 -4.45
C THR A 88 5.10 -40.44 -4.49
N LYS A 89 5.71 -39.49 -5.21
CA LYS A 89 7.17 -39.34 -5.30
C LYS A 89 7.80 -39.13 -3.92
N VAL A 90 7.17 -38.27 -3.11
CA VAL A 90 7.66 -37.95 -1.77
C VAL A 90 7.51 -39.13 -0.82
N ARG A 91 6.41 -39.89 -0.90
CA ARG A 91 6.24 -41.12 -0.10
C ARG A 91 7.28 -42.18 -0.46
N ASN A 92 7.48 -42.46 -1.75
CA ASN A 92 8.49 -43.43 -2.19
C ASN A 92 9.92 -43.04 -1.75
N ALA A 93 10.23 -41.74 -1.72
CA ALA A 93 11.49 -41.24 -1.19
C ALA A 93 11.62 -41.39 0.33
N GLN A 94 10.55 -41.09 1.06
CA GLN A 94 10.49 -41.28 2.50
C GLN A 94 10.67 -42.74 2.88
N ASP A 95 9.97 -43.65 2.20
CA ASP A 95 10.02 -45.08 2.45
C ASP A 95 11.41 -45.67 2.11
N ALA A 96 12.13 -45.04 1.17
CA ALA A 96 13.53 -45.35 0.85
C ALA A 96 14.55 -44.74 1.84
N GLY A 97 14.10 -44.02 2.87
CA GLY A 97 14.94 -43.48 3.94
C GLY A 97 15.57 -42.11 3.68
N PHE A 98 15.11 -41.37 2.66
CA PHE A 98 15.59 -40.00 2.43
C PHE A 98 14.97 -39.02 3.43
N SER A 99 15.74 -37.99 3.80
CA SER A 99 15.33 -36.95 4.76
C SER A 99 14.67 -35.74 4.10
N ALA A 100 14.85 -35.54 2.79
CA ALA A 100 14.19 -34.48 2.03
C ALA A 100 14.17 -34.82 0.53
N VAL A 101 13.24 -34.21 -0.22
CA VAL A 101 13.05 -34.45 -1.66
C VAL A 101 13.19 -33.14 -2.44
N ILE A 102 13.96 -33.17 -3.53
CA ILE A 102 14.02 -32.08 -4.50
C ILE A 102 13.40 -32.59 -5.80
N VAL A 103 12.24 -32.07 -6.17
CA VAL A 103 11.57 -32.37 -7.44
C VAL A 103 11.99 -31.33 -8.46
N TYR A 104 12.52 -31.73 -9.62
CA TYR A 104 12.83 -30.78 -10.68
C TYR A 104 11.85 -30.89 -11.85
N ASN A 105 11.56 -29.75 -12.46
CA ASN A 105 10.65 -29.65 -13.59
C ASN A 105 11.18 -30.44 -14.81
N ASP A 106 10.28 -31.05 -15.58
CA ASP A 106 10.59 -31.80 -16.80
C ASP A 106 10.54 -30.93 -18.08
N GLU A 107 9.88 -29.77 -18.01
CA GLU A 107 9.77 -28.81 -19.10
C GLU A 107 10.93 -27.80 -19.08
N ASP A 108 11.45 -27.39 -20.25
CA ASP A 108 12.64 -26.54 -20.42
C ASP A 108 12.51 -25.06 -19.97
N GLY A 109 11.58 -24.75 -19.06
CA GLY A 109 11.35 -23.42 -18.50
C GLY A 109 12.10 -23.11 -17.20
N ARG A 110 12.04 -21.84 -16.79
CA ARG A 110 12.42 -21.39 -15.43
C ARG A 110 11.25 -21.46 -14.45
N ASP A 111 10.09 -21.94 -14.91
CA ASP A 111 8.85 -21.89 -14.16
C ASP A 111 8.88 -22.88 -13.01
N LEU A 112 8.52 -22.38 -11.83
CA LEU A 112 8.28 -23.17 -10.64
C LEU A 112 6.80 -23.55 -10.59
N VAL A 113 6.53 -24.80 -10.22
CA VAL A 113 5.17 -25.35 -10.15
C VAL A 113 4.79 -25.61 -8.70
N ILE A 114 3.57 -25.20 -8.32
CA ILE A 114 3.04 -25.46 -6.98
C ILE A 114 2.74 -26.95 -6.86
N MET A 115 3.47 -27.62 -5.98
CA MET A 115 3.22 -29.02 -5.66
C MET A 115 2.02 -29.13 -4.71
N SER A 116 0.88 -29.50 -5.27
CA SER A 116 -0.34 -29.84 -4.53
C SER A 116 -0.48 -31.36 -4.43
N GLY A 117 -0.98 -31.84 -3.29
CA GLY A 117 -1.07 -33.26 -3.01
C GLY A 117 -1.68 -33.52 -1.63
N ASP A 118 -1.82 -34.80 -1.30
CA ASP A 118 -2.28 -35.25 0.02
C ASP A 118 -1.11 -35.33 1.01
N SER A 119 -1.28 -34.74 2.20
CA SER A 119 -0.27 -34.67 3.25
C SER A 119 -0.21 -35.92 4.14
N TYR A 120 -1.19 -36.83 4.04
CA TYR A 120 -1.28 -37.99 4.91
C TYR A 120 -0.01 -38.86 4.83
N GLY A 121 0.60 -39.08 6.00
CA GLY A 121 1.79 -39.91 6.18
C GLY A 121 3.12 -39.28 5.73
N ILE A 122 3.13 -38.05 5.21
CA ILE A 122 4.34 -37.38 4.74
C ILE A 122 4.99 -36.59 5.88
N LYS A 123 6.24 -36.94 6.18
CA LYS A 123 7.03 -36.44 7.32
C LYS A 123 8.33 -35.76 6.90
N ILE A 124 8.71 -35.86 5.62
CA ILE A 124 9.91 -35.23 5.08
C ILE A 124 9.56 -34.02 4.22
N PRO A 125 10.35 -32.94 4.28
CA PRO A 125 10.14 -31.77 3.43
C PRO A 125 10.41 -32.10 1.96
N ALA A 126 9.69 -31.39 1.09
CA ALA A 126 9.85 -31.50 -0.35
C ALA A 126 9.85 -30.11 -0.98
N VAL A 127 10.77 -29.87 -1.92
CA VAL A 127 10.91 -28.60 -2.64
C VAL A 127 10.94 -28.82 -4.14
N PHE A 128 10.47 -27.85 -4.91
CA PHE A 128 10.37 -27.90 -6.36
C PHE A 128 11.35 -26.91 -6.99
N VAL A 129 12.14 -27.34 -7.97
CA VAL A 129 13.09 -26.48 -8.71
C VAL A 129 12.81 -26.49 -10.21
N SER A 130 13.27 -25.44 -10.90
CA SER A 130 13.21 -25.37 -12.37
C SER A 130 14.01 -26.47 -13.06
N HIS A 131 13.72 -26.75 -14.33
CA HIS A 131 14.47 -27.74 -15.11
C HIS A 131 15.95 -27.39 -15.24
N ALA A 132 16.27 -26.10 -15.43
CA ALA A 132 17.65 -25.61 -15.48
C ALA A 132 18.40 -25.89 -14.17
N ALA A 133 17.79 -25.62 -13.02
CA ALA A 133 18.36 -25.95 -11.71
C ALA A 133 18.52 -27.46 -11.54
N GLY A 134 17.49 -28.25 -11.88
CA GLY A 134 17.52 -29.71 -11.85
C GLY A 134 18.68 -30.32 -12.63
N LYS A 135 18.98 -29.81 -13.84
CA LYS A 135 20.13 -30.26 -14.63
C LYS A 135 21.46 -30.02 -13.94
N VAL A 136 21.64 -28.88 -13.25
CA VAL A 136 22.87 -28.59 -12.50
C VAL A 136 22.95 -29.50 -11.27
N LEU A 137 21.88 -29.57 -10.47
CA LEU A 137 21.79 -30.46 -9.31
C LEU A 137 22.08 -31.91 -9.68
N TRP A 138 21.57 -32.39 -10.81
CA TRP A 138 21.80 -33.75 -11.29
C TRP A 138 23.28 -34.05 -11.54
N ARG A 139 24.05 -33.09 -12.07
CA ARG A 139 25.50 -33.26 -12.31
C ARG A 139 26.28 -33.46 -11.03
N TYR A 140 25.89 -32.81 -9.95
CA TYR A 140 26.56 -32.90 -8.65
C TYR A 140 25.97 -33.96 -7.71
N ALA A 141 24.76 -34.45 -7.99
CA ALA A 141 24.14 -35.52 -7.23
C ALA A 141 24.99 -36.81 -7.29
N GLY A 142 25.25 -37.39 -6.12
CA GLY A 142 26.12 -38.56 -5.93
C GLY A 142 27.58 -38.21 -5.61
N ASN A 143 27.98 -36.93 -5.64
CA ASN A 143 29.34 -36.53 -5.27
C ASN A 143 29.46 -36.33 -3.74
N PRO A 144 30.28 -37.13 -3.03
CA PRO A 144 30.40 -37.07 -1.56
C PRO A 144 31.06 -35.78 -1.03
N GLN A 145 31.72 -35.00 -1.90
CA GLN A 145 32.31 -33.71 -1.57
C GLN A 145 31.37 -32.53 -1.84
N THR A 146 30.26 -32.75 -2.54
CA THR A 146 29.24 -31.71 -2.71
C THR A 146 28.31 -31.70 -1.51
N ARG A 147 28.00 -30.51 -1.01
CA ARG A 147 27.00 -30.30 0.04
C ARG A 147 25.78 -29.64 -0.56
N CYS A 148 24.59 -30.04 -0.11
CA CYS A 148 23.33 -29.42 -0.48
C CYS A 148 22.68 -28.86 0.79
N PHE A 149 22.24 -27.61 0.72
CA PHE A 149 21.55 -26.94 1.81
C PHE A 149 20.17 -26.52 1.32
N ILE A 150 19.14 -26.84 2.10
CA ILE A 150 17.77 -26.37 1.88
C ILE A 150 17.43 -25.39 2.99
N PHE A 151 17.30 -24.12 2.63
CA PHE A 151 16.87 -23.04 3.50
C PHE A 151 15.35 -22.98 3.57
N PRO A 152 14.78 -22.56 4.70
CA PRO A 152 13.34 -22.34 4.80
C PRO A 152 12.90 -21.17 3.93
N THR A 153 11.71 -21.26 3.33
CA THR A 153 11.05 -20.07 2.83
C THR A 153 10.72 -19.16 4.00
N LEU A 154 11.38 -18.01 4.11
CA LEU A 154 10.99 -16.98 5.06
C LEU A 154 9.62 -16.44 4.67
N ASP A 155 8.58 -17.00 5.28
CA ASP A 155 7.24 -16.45 5.24
C ASP A 155 7.29 -15.12 6.00
N TYR A 156 7.55 -14.01 5.29
CA TYR A 156 7.21 -12.71 5.82
C TYR A 156 5.70 -12.72 6.02
N PRO A 157 5.22 -12.68 7.27
CA PRO A 157 3.81 -12.82 7.50
C PRO A 157 3.11 -11.65 6.81
N ALA A 158 1.98 -11.90 6.12
CA ALA A 158 1.31 -10.90 5.29
C ALA A 158 1.05 -9.57 6.02
N TRP A 159 0.91 -9.61 7.36
CA TRP A 159 0.80 -8.42 8.19
C TRP A 159 2.01 -7.48 8.08
N SER A 160 3.22 -7.98 7.86
CA SER A 160 4.43 -7.15 7.71
C SER A 160 4.38 -6.30 6.43
N VAL A 161 3.92 -6.88 5.33
CA VAL A 161 3.69 -6.16 4.06
C VAL A 161 2.57 -5.13 4.23
N MET A 162 1.46 -5.52 4.87
CA MET A 162 0.34 -4.62 5.13
C MET A 162 0.71 -3.48 6.07
N ALA A 163 1.49 -3.75 7.12
CA ALA A 163 1.96 -2.75 8.08
C ALA A 163 2.91 -1.75 7.41
N VAL A 164 3.86 -2.22 6.60
CA VAL A 164 4.76 -1.34 5.83
C VAL A 164 3.98 -0.46 4.86
N ALA A 165 2.99 -1.03 4.15
CA ALA A 165 2.12 -0.26 3.25
C ALA A 165 1.30 0.80 4.00
N PHE A 166 0.72 0.43 5.16
CA PHE A 166 -0.05 1.34 6.00
C PHE A 166 0.79 2.50 6.56
N ILE A 167 1.98 2.20 7.10
CA ILE A 167 2.92 3.20 7.59
C ILE A 167 3.35 4.14 6.47
N SER A 168 3.60 3.60 5.27
CA SER A 168 3.96 4.39 4.10
C SER A 168 2.83 5.34 3.68
N LEU A 169 1.59 4.88 3.71
CA LEU A 169 0.41 5.70 3.40
C LEU A 169 0.26 6.86 4.39
N LEU A 170 0.34 6.57 5.70
CA LEU A 170 0.24 7.58 6.75
C LEU A 170 1.31 8.66 6.62
N ALA A 171 2.55 8.27 6.30
CA ALA A 171 3.64 9.20 6.07
C ALA A 171 3.37 10.13 4.87
N VAL A 172 2.87 9.58 3.75
CA VAL A 172 2.52 10.37 2.56
C VAL A 172 1.39 11.35 2.88
N THR A 173 0.34 10.91 3.58
CA THR A 173 -0.77 11.79 3.96
C THR A 173 -0.32 12.93 4.88
N ALA A 174 0.59 12.67 5.82
CA ALA A 174 1.14 13.69 6.71
C ALA A 174 2.00 14.71 5.96
N VAL A 175 2.82 14.26 5.00
CA VAL A 175 3.63 15.16 4.14
C VAL A 175 2.75 16.05 3.26
N LEU A 176 1.70 15.48 2.65
CA LEU A 176 0.75 16.27 1.86
C LEU A 176 0.01 17.27 2.74
N ALA A 177 -0.52 16.84 3.90
CA ALA A 177 -1.22 17.73 4.83
C ALA A 177 -0.32 18.88 5.29
N THR A 178 0.92 18.59 5.72
CA THR A 178 1.88 19.63 6.12
C THR A 178 2.21 20.58 4.96
N PHE A 179 2.38 20.09 3.73
CA PHE A 179 2.56 20.94 2.55
C PHE A 179 1.33 21.84 2.30
N PHE A 180 0.11 21.29 2.36
CA PHE A 180 -1.13 22.06 2.23
C PHE A 180 -1.27 23.12 3.32
N PHE A 181 -0.99 22.76 4.59
CA PHE A 181 -1.03 23.71 5.71
C PHE A 181 0.05 24.80 5.57
N VAL A 182 1.28 24.45 5.21
CA VAL A 182 2.36 25.41 4.98
C VAL A 182 2.08 26.30 3.78
N ARG A 183 1.57 25.76 2.67
CA ARG A 183 1.17 26.54 1.48
C ARG A 183 0.01 27.47 1.81
N ARG A 184 -1.03 26.97 2.49
CA ARG A 184 -2.17 27.78 2.96
C ARG A 184 -1.71 28.88 3.91
N HIS A 185 -0.78 28.57 4.83
CA HIS A 185 -0.23 29.54 5.77
C HIS A 185 0.70 30.55 5.09
N ARG A 186 1.53 30.15 4.12
CA ARG A 186 2.36 31.04 3.31
C ARG A 186 1.50 31.96 2.43
N LEU A 187 0.45 31.44 1.79
CA LEU A 187 -0.49 32.26 1.00
C LEU A 187 -1.23 33.26 1.88
N ARG A 188 -1.68 32.85 3.08
CA ARG A 188 -2.23 33.77 4.08
C ARG A 188 -1.23 34.88 4.45
N ARG A 189 0.04 34.54 4.68
CA ARG A 189 1.09 35.53 5.02
C ARG A 189 1.52 36.42 3.86
N LEU A 190 1.55 35.91 2.62
CA LEU A 190 1.94 36.68 1.43
C LEU A 190 0.84 37.66 1.03
N GLY A 191 -0.43 37.25 1.12
CA GLY A 191 -1.58 38.13 0.97
C GLY A 191 -1.60 39.28 1.99
N SER A 192 -1.03 39.07 3.19
CA SER A 192 -0.86 40.14 4.19
C SER A 192 0.29 41.12 3.89
N ARG A 193 1.20 40.83 2.95
CA ARG A 193 2.38 41.68 2.68
C ARG A 193 2.38 42.40 1.33
N LEU A 194 1.56 42.00 0.36
CA LEU A 194 1.59 42.54 -1.01
C LEU A 194 0.48 43.56 -1.34
N LEU A 195 -0.43 43.88 -0.42
CA LEU A 195 -1.48 44.88 -0.66
C LEU A 195 -1.31 46.10 0.27
N LEU A 196 -0.44 47.03 -0.14
CA LEU A 196 -0.67 48.46 0.07
C LEU A 196 -0.72 49.10 -1.31
N PRO A 197 -1.89 49.60 -1.72
CA PRO A 197 -2.10 51.04 -1.67
C PRO A 197 -3.02 51.45 -0.52
N ARG A 198 -2.66 52.57 0.10
CA ARG A 198 -3.43 53.30 1.10
C ARG A 198 -4.67 53.90 0.42
N GLU A 199 -5.83 53.25 0.58
CA GLU A 199 -7.17 53.72 0.17
C GLU A 199 -8.17 53.42 1.30
N PRO A 200 -9.30 54.16 1.38
CA PRO A 200 -9.86 54.72 2.63
C PRO A 200 -10.31 53.68 3.66
N PRO A 201 -10.34 54.05 4.96
CA PRO A 201 -10.64 53.13 6.04
C PRO A 201 -12.01 52.46 5.83
N GLY A 202 -12.05 51.13 5.94
CA GLY A 202 -13.31 50.39 6.05
C GLY A 202 -14.10 50.79 7.31
N LEU A 203 -15.29 50.19 7.50
CA LEU A 203 -16.11 50.45 8.68
C LEU A 203 -15.33 50.17 9.96
N THR A 204 -15.54 50.97 11.00
CA THR A 204 -15.01 50.66 12.33
C THR A 204 -15.70 49.40 12.88
N SER A 205 -14.99 48.66 13.74
CA SER A 205 -15.53 47.45 14.38
C SER A 205 -16.83 47.67 15.15
N SER A 206 -17.10 48.91 15.60
CA SER A 206 -18.34 49.28 16.27
C SER A 206 -19.51 49.37 15.29
N GLU A 207 -19.30 50.00 14.13
CA GLU A 207 -20.29 50.15 13.06
C GLU A 207 -20.65 48.83 12.39
N VAL A 208 -19.66 47.96 12.19
CA VAL A 208 -19.93 46.62 11.66
C VAL A 208 -20.80 45.82 12.63
N ARG A 209 -20.54 45.93 13.95
CA ARG A 209 -21.26 45.17 14.97
C ARG A 209 -22.73 45.58 15.10
N SER A 210 -23.08 46.82 14.77
CA SER A 210 -24.47 47.31 14.82
C SER A 210 -25.35 46.82 13.66
N LEU A 211 -24.76 46.22 12.61
CA LEU A 211 -25.53 45.63 11.52
C LEU A 211 -26.37 44.43 12.01
N PRO A 212 -27.55 44.17 11.42
CA PRO A 212 -28.44 43.09 11.84
C PRO A 212 -27.78 41.72 11.83
N THR A 213 -27.99 40.94 12.89
CA THR A 213 -27.55 39.55 12.98
C THR A 213 -28.68 38.65 13.41
N PHE A 214 -28.73 37.44 12.87
CA PHE A 214 -29.64 36.38 13.31
C PHE A 214 -28.87 35.09 13.52
N VAL A 215 -29.45 34.18 14.30
CA VAL A 215 -28.91 32.83 14.49
C VAL A 215 -29.60 31.94 13.47
N TYR A 216 -28.81 31.31 12.61
CA TYR A 216 -29.35 30.39 11.61
C TYR A 216 -29.94 29.16 12.31
N ARG A 217 -31.14 28.80 11.87
CA ARG A 217 -31.82 27.56 12.21
C ARG A 217 -32.48 27.05 10.95
N ARG A 218 -32.12 25.85 10.54
CA ARG A 218 -32.67 25.18 9.38
C ARG A 218 -34.17 24.93 9.62
N ALA A 219 -35.02 25.55 8.81
CA ALA A 219 -36.45 25.26 8.81
C ALA A 219 -36.67 23.93 8.07
N GLY A 220 -37.41 23.01 8.68
CA GLY A 220 -37.86 21.80 8.00
C GLY A 220 -38.82 22.17 6.87
N ASP A 221 -38.56 21.63 5.68
CA ASP A 221 -39.27 21.75 4.41
C ASP A 221 -39.31 23.13 3.72
N GLY A 222 -38.42 23.27 2.70
CA GLY A 222 -38.72 23.93 1.43
C GLY A 222 -38.48 25.44 1.31
N ASP A 223 -37.24 25.86 1.04
CA ASP A 223 -36.90 26.90 0.04
C ASP A 223 -35.39 26.85 -0.29
N ASP A 224 -35.05 26.71 -1.56
CA ASP A 224 -33.73 26.30 -2.07
C ASP A 224 -32.82 27.50 -2.39
N GLN A 225 -32.82 28.52 -1.51
CA GLN A 225 -32.16 29.79 -1.79
C GLN A 225 -31.16 30.21 -0.71
N ALA A 226 -29.88 29.97 -1.04
CA ALA A 226 -28.66 30.51 -0.43
C ALA A 226 -28.32 30.07 1.02
N ASP A 227 -28.24 28.76 1.26
CA ASP A 227 -27.73 28.14 2.50
C ASP A 227 -26.19 28.09 2.58
N THR A 228 -25.47 28.94 1.84
CA THR A 228 -23.99 28.93 1.78
C THR A 228 -23.40 30.31 1.94
N CYS A 229 -22.37 30.42 2.77
CA CYS A 229 -21.60 31.64 2.90
C CYS A 229 -20.60 31.77 1.74
N VAL A 230 -20.80 32.70 0.81
CA VAL A 230 -19.90 32.87 -0.35
C VAL A 230 -18.48 33.35 0.00
N ILE A 231 -18.23 33.78 1.24
CA ILE A 231 -16.90 34.23 1.69
C ILE A 231 -16.02 33.02 2.05
N CYS A 232 -16.58 32.01 2.74
CA CYS A 232 -15.86 30.78 3.10
C CYS A 232 -16.25 29.57 2.25
N MET A 233 -17.30 29.68 1.44
CA MET A 233 -17.88 28.61 0.61
C MET A 233 -18.38 27.41 1.43
N GLU A 234 -18.74 27.63 2.70
CA GLU A 234 -19.28 26.62 3.61
C GLU A 234 -20.80 26.81 3.77
N GLU A 235 -21.52 25.71 3.99
CA GLU A 235 -22.95 25.70 4.31
C GLU A 235 -23.21 26.28 5.72
N TYR A 236 -24.40 26.85 5.92
CA TYR A 236 -24.80 27.31 7.25
C TYR A 236 -25.25 26.15 8.13
N GLU A 237 -24.77 26.14 9.38
CA GLU A 237 -25.18 25.15 10.39
C GLU A 237 -26.06 25.79 11.47
N ASP A 238 -26.90 24.97 12.09
CA ASP A 238 -27.75 25.40 13.20
C ASP A 238 -26.93 26.02 14.34
N GLY A 239 -27.37 27.18 14.81
CA GLY A 239 -26.70 27.90 15.89
C GLY A 239 -25.60 28.85 15.43
N GLN A 240 -25.25 28.87 14.14
CA GLN A 240 -24.27 29.81 13.60
C GLN A 240 -24.86 31.23 13.51
N LYS A 241 -24.05 32.23 13.89
CA LYS A 241 -24.45 33.64 13.83
C LYS A 241 -24.17 34.23 12.46
N LEU A 242 -25.23 34.61 11.76
CA LEU A 242 -25.16 35.26 10.46
C LEU A 242 -25.37 36.76 10.59
N ARG A 243 -24.69 37.53 9.74
CA ARG A 243 -24.87 38.98 9.62
C ARG A 243 -25.44 39.30 8.25
N VAL A 244 -26.47 40.13 8.27
CA VAL A 244 -27.20 40.56 7.08
C VAL A 244 -26.81 42.01 6.79
N LEU A 245 -26.34 42.25 5.58
CA LEU A 245 -26.06 43.61 5.12
C LEU A 245 -27.36 44.32 4.72
N PRO A 246 -27.39 45.66 4.61
CA PRO A 246 -28.58 46.39 4.17
C PRO A 246 -29.12 45.96 2.80
N CYS A 247 -28.27 45.36 1.96
CA CYS A 247 -28.64 44.74 0.68
C CYS A 247 -29.26 43.34 0.80
N ARG A 248 -29.56 42.87 2.02
CA ARG A 248 -30.16 41.57 2.38
C ARG A 248 -29.32 40.32 2.13
N HIS A 249 -28.08 40.44 1.67
CA HIS A 249 -27.16 39.30 1.62
C HIS A 249 -26.69 38.92 3.03
N ALA A 250 -26.77 37.62 3.34
CA ALA A 250 -26.33 37.03 4.59
C ALA A 250 -24.94 36.37 4.43
N PHE A 251 -24.17 36.38 5.52
CA PHE A 251 -22.85 35.77 5.62
C PHE A 251 -22.62 35.34 7.07
N HIS A 252 -21.66 34.47 7.35
CA HIS A 252 -21.20 34.32 8.74
C HIS A 252 -20.73 35.66 9.28
N ALA A 253 -21.15 36.00 10.50
CA ALA A 253 -20.79 37.27 11.13
C ALA A 253 -19.25 37.43 11.16
N ALA A 254 -18.50 36.39 11.52
CA ALA A 254 -17.04 36.44 11.52
C ALA A 254 -16.44 36.74 10.13
N CYS A 255 -17.01 36.16 9.07
CA CYS A 255 -16.51 36.32 7.70
C CYS A 255 -16.75 37.72 7.15
N VAL A 256 -17.98 38.22 7.27
CA VAL A 256 -18.30 39.55 6.74
C VAL A 256 -17.78 40.68 7.63
N ASP A 257 -17.62 40.46 8.94
CA ASP A 257 -17.03 41.46 9.83
C ASP A 257 -15.58 41.70 9.46
N GLN A 258 -14.81 40.62 9.26
CA GLN A 258 -13.44 40.74 8.81
C GLN A 258 -13.36 41.37 7.40
N TRP A 259 -14.30 41.06 6.51
CA TRP A 259 -14.37 41.66 5.18
C TRP A 259 -14.60 43.18 5.23
N LEU A 260 -15.59 43.64 5.99
CA LEU A 260 -15.97 45.05 6.08
C LEU A 260 -14.94 45.90 6.83
N VAL A 261 -14.28 45.33 7.84
CA VAL A 261 -13.21 46.00 8.61
C VAL A 261 -11.89 46.01 7.84
N THR A 262 -11.54 44.92 7.15
CA THR A 262 -10.17 44.72 6.61
C THR A 262 -10.06 45.02 5.11
N ARG A 263 -11.16 44.96 4.34
CA ARG A 263 -11.10 45.03 2.88
C ARG A 263 -11.83 46.24 2.31
N LYS A 264 -13.17 46.20 2.26
CA LYS A 264 -13.99 47.26 1.65
C LYS A 264 -15.37 47.33 2.31
N PRO A 265 -16.01 48.50 2.39
CA PRO A 265 -17.35 48.68 2.96
C PRO A 265 -18.47 48.20 2.01
N PHE A 266 -18.22 47.26 1.11
CA PHE A 266 -19.17 46.82 0.10
C PHE A 266 -19.54 45.35 0.27
N CYS A 267 -20.78 45.01 -0.08
CA CYS A 267 -21.25 43.63 -0.14
C CYS A 267 -20.41 42.78 -1.11
N PRO A 268 -19.88 41.62 -0.69
CA PRO A 268 -19.14 40.71 -1.55
C PRO A 268 -19.91 40.20 -2.77
N VAL A 269 -21.25 40.18 -2.69
CA VAL A 269 -22.13 39.66 -3.74
C VAL A 269 -22.52 40.77 -4.71
N CYS A 270 -23.18 41.82 -4.23
CA CYS A 270 -23.78 42.85 -5.09
C CYS A 270 -23.01 44.17 -5.13
N LYS A 271 -21.88 44.29 -4.42
CA LYS A 271 -21.04 45.50 -4.33
C LYS A 271 -21.73 46.74 -3.77
N ARG A 272 -22.94 46.62 -3.21
CA ARG A 272 -23.65 47.74 -2.55
C ARG A 272 -22.95 48.11 -1.24
N ASP A 273 -22.90 49.40 -0.94
CA ASP A 273 -22.32 49.93 0.29
C ASP A 273 -23.06 49.41 1.53
N ALA A 274 -22.30 48.97 2.53
CA ALA A 274 -22.78 48.50 3.81
C ALA A 274 -23.20 49.67 4.74
N HIS A 275 -22.81 50.91 4.43
CA HIS A 275 -23.28 52.12 5.11
C HIS A 275 -24.68 52.57 4.65
N ALA A 276 -25.11 52.15 3.45
CA ALA A 276 -26.38 52.59 2.90
C ALA A 276 -27.53 52.04 3.74
N LYS A 277 -28.30 52.92 4.39
CA LYS A 277 -29.56 52.54 5.05
C LYS A 277 -30.51 51.97 4.00
N SER A 278 -31.31 50.98 4.38
CA SER A 278 -32.32 50.37 3.51
C SER A 278 -33.32 51.43 3.02
N GLU A 279 -33.05 52.08 1.89
CA GLU A 279 -34.09 52.80 1.15
C GLU A 279 -34.97 51.78 0.42
N ALA A 280 -36.27 51.88 0.69
CA ALA A 280 -37.32 51.15 -0.02
C ALA A 280 -37.25 51.45 -1.53
N PRO A 281 -37.70 50.53 -2.40
CA PRO A 281 -37.57 50.72 -3.84
C PRO A 281 -38.43 51.89 -4.30
N THR A 282 -37.80 52.97 -4.77
CA THR A 282 -38.47 54.00 -5.56
C THR A 282 -38.66 53.46 -6.98
N ALA A 283 -39.90 53.11 -7.30
CA ALA A 283 -40.36 53.01 -8.67
C ALA A 283 -40.27 54.42 -9.31
N SER A 284 -39.55 54.53 -10.42
CA SER A 284 -39.78 55.55 -11.43
C SER A 284 -39.06 55.13 -12.71
N GLU A 285 -39.75 54.36 -13.54
CA GLU A 285 -39.61 54.49 -14.98
C GLU A 285 -39.99 55.93 -15.36
N SER A 286 -39.06 56.65 -15.95
CA SER A 286 -39.37 57.72 -16.89
C SER A 286 -38.37 57.65 -18.03
N THR A 287 -38.78 56.89 -19.05
CA THR A 287 -38.24 56.96 -20.41
C THR A 287 -38.39 58.39 -20.95
N PRO A 288 -37.34 59.01 -21.52
CA PRO A 288 -37.53 60.07 -22.49
C PRO A 288 -37.23 59.55 -23.91
N LEU A 289 -38.15 59.93 -24.79
CA LEU A 289 -38.19 59.78 -26.23
C LEU A 289 -36.87 60.13 -26.94
N LEU A 290 -36.48 59.31 -27.91
CA LEU A 290 -35.77 59.79 -29.09
C LEU A 290 -36.80 60.11 -30.16
N THR A 291 -36.76 61.37 -30.58
CA THR A 291 -37.20 61.91 -31.88
C THR A 291 -36.62 61.13 -33.05
#